data_AF-A0A7C4QVI0-F1
#
_entry.id   AF-A0A7C4QVI0-F1
#
_cell.length_a   1.000
_cell.length_b   1.000
_cell.length_c   1.000
_cell.angle_alpha   90.00
_cell.angle_beta   90.00
_cell.angle_gamma   90.00
#
_symmetry.space_group_name_H-M   'P 1'
#
loop_
_entity.id
_entity.type
_entity.pdbx_description
1 polymer ?
#
loop_
_entity_poly.entity_id
_entity_poly.type
_entity_poly.pdbx_seq_one_letter_code
_entity_poly.pdbx_strand_id
1 'polypeptide(L)'
;MTEPANMLDGRHGPLYLLGILPGDEGLFWLLVALLATVVMFGTFCTFLLIRRLSRLRLAEGRDFTLPWHPFRGGTPFVFPGDYPCRWLAIRGASANAVLESLKLSRRTPCSWQEGLARMFDRQLFVSPPLNGWILVLGAALPDPAEDVDVCFRFLGRLSAELGHVQFFNMNRALAHHAWAILDRGQVVRAYAWAGQTLWNQGELTSTEKKLNLRCLDYTATGPREDSPDFALMAANTDKVPLLAAQWSLDPVSVARKLMPERRGVAGEPPLPRRV
;
A
#
# COMPACT_ATOMS: atom_id res chain seq x y z
N MET A 1 11.49 94.27 -49.48
CA MET A 1 10.99 94.51 -48.10
C MET A 1 10.38 93.19 -47.67
N THR A 2 11.01 92.33 -46.87
CA THR A 2 11.94 92.50 -45.75
C THR A 2 12.93 91.33 -45.73
N GLU A 3 14.15 91.64 -45.34
CA GLU A 3 15.28 90.73 -45.10
C GLU A 3 15.26 90.23 -43.61
N PRO A 4 16.28 89.57 -43.05
CA PRO A 4 16.36 88.13 -42.76
C PRO A 4 16.64 87.81 -41.26
N ALA A 5 16.83 86.52 -40.90
CA ALA A 5 17.76 86.05 -39.85
C ALA A 5 17.69 84.49 -39.80
N ASN A 6 18.73 83.71 -40.13
CA ASN A 6 19.94 83.40 -39.33
C ASN A 6 19.55 82.92 -37.90
N MET A 7 20.05 81.85 -37.29
CA MET A 7 21.37 81.22 -37.34
C MET A 7 21.36 80.05 -36.32
N LEU A 8 22.01 78.92 -36.65
CA LEU A 8 22.68 77.93 -35.78
C LEU A 8 22.03 77.43 -34.48
N ASP A 9 21.93 76.10 -34.30
CA ASP A 9 22.91 75.28 -33.58
C ASP A 9 22.38 73.84 -33.45
N GLY A 10 23.30 72.88 -33.45
CA GLY A 10 23.01 71.46 -33.54
C GLY A 10 22.58 70.81 -32.22
N ARG A 11 22.37 69.49 -32.32
CA ARG A 11 22.87 68.46 -31.40
C ARG A 11 22.14 67.16 -31.68
N HIS A 12 22.93 66.11 -31.87
CA HIS A 12 22.69 64.72 -31.51
C HIS A 12 21.25 64.22 -31.64
N GLY A 13 21.00 63.38 -32.65
CA GLY A 13 19.96 62.38 -32.52
C GLY A 13 20.40 61.31 -31.51
N PRO A 14 19.55 60.95 -30.55
CA PRO A 14 19.62 59.62 -30.01
C PRO A 14 18.27 58.91 -30.15
N LEU A 15 18.40 57.62 -30.41
CA LEU A 15 17.56 56.56 -29.86
C LEU A 15 16.18 56.39 -30.48
N TYR A 16 16.11 55.37 -31.34
CA TYR A 16 15.20 54.22 -31.18
C TYR A 16 14.47 54.23 -29.83
N LEU A 17 13.27 54.80 -29.80
CA LEU A 17 12.33 54.57 -28.71
C LEU A 17 11.33 53.50 -29.17
N LEU A 18 11.64 52.28 -28.76
CA LEU A 18 10.73 51.25 -28.26
C LEU A 18 9.23 51.65 -28.30
N GLY A 19 8.54 51.27 -29.38
CA GLY A 19 7.09 51.20 -29.40
C GLY A 19 6.63 49.85 -28.85
N ILE A 20 6.77 49.61 -27.54
CA ILE A 20 6.00 48.54 -26.87
C ILE A 20 4.56 49.05 -26.78
N LEU A 21 3.65 48.39 -27.49
CA LEU A 21 2.22 48.68 -27.44
C LEU A 21 1.69 48.43 -26.01
N PRO A 22 0.92 49.35 -25.40
CA PRO A 22 0.47 49.28 -24.01
C PRO A 22 -0.71 48.30 -23.79
N GLY A 23 -0.67 47.13 -24.42
CA GLY A 23 -1.69 46.07 -24.32
C GLY A 23 -1.14 44.69 -23.94
N ASP A 24 0.19 44.50 -23.95
CA ASP A 24 0.82 43.19 -23.76
C ASP A 24 1.01 42.82 -22.27
N GLU A 25 1.30 43.82 -21.43
CA GLU A 25 1.42 43.64 -19.97
C GLU A 25 0.12 43.11 -19.36
N GLY A 26 -1.04 43.62 -19.80
CA GLY A 26 -2.35 43.17 -19.34
C GLY A 26 -2.65 41.73 -19.74
N LEU A 27 -2.28 41.35 -20.98
CA LEU A 27 -2.42 39.99 -21.48
C LEU A 27 -1.48 39.03 -20.73
N PHE A 28 -0.24 39.45 -20.48
CA PHE A 28 0.74 38.69 -19.71
C PHE A 28 0.25 38.41 -18.29
N TRP A 29 -0.20 39.43 -17.55
CA TRP A 29 -0.73 39.25 -16.20
C TRP A 29 -2.02 38.41 -16.18
N LEU A 30 -2.85 38.51 -17.21
CA LEU A 30 -4.05 37.69 -17.37
C LEU A 30 -3.71 36.21 -17.60
N LEU A 31 -2.70 35.91 -18.41
CA LEU A 31 -2.21 34.54 -18.63
C LEU A 31 -1.57 33.95 -17.38
N VAL A 32 -0.80 34.75 -16.62
CA VAL A 32 -0.21 34.34 -15.34
C VAL A 32 -1.31 34.03 -14.31
N ALA A 33 -2.34 34.86 -14.22
CA ALA A 33 -3.47 34.61 -13.35
C ALA A 33 -4.23 33.33 -13.73
N LEU A 34 -4.45 33.09 -15.03
CA LEU A 34 -5.07 31.88 -15.54
C LEU A 34 -4.25 30.63 -15.17
N LEU A 35 -2.94 30.65 -15.39
CA LEU A 35 -2.05 29.54 -15.03
C LEU A 35 -2.08 29.26 -13.52
N ALA A 36 -2.02 30.31 -12.70
CA ALA A 36 -2.11 30.18 -11.25
C ALA A 36 -3.43 29.53 -10.82
N THR A 37 -4.56 29.92 -11.43
CA THR A 37 -5.86 29.29 -11.12
C THR A 37 -5.92 27.82 -11.51
N VAL A 38 -5.35 27.44 -12.65
CA VAL A 38 -5.29 26.03 -13.10
C VAL A 38 -4.42 25.20 -12.16
N VAL A 39 -3.26 25.72 -11.74
CA VAL A 39 -2.38 25.03 -10.78
C VAL A 39 -3.04 24.94 -9.40
N MET A 40 -3.69 25.99 -8.93
CA MET A 40 -4.44 25.99 -7.66
C MET A 40 -5.60 24.99 -7.71
N PHE A 41 -6.34 24.93 -8.82
CA PHE A 41 -7.42 23.96 -8.99
C PHE A 41 -6.89 22.53 -9.11
N GLY A 42 -5.79 22.32 -9.83
CA GLY A 42 -5.14 21.01 -9.97
C GLY A 42 -4.57 20.49 -8.65
N THR A 43 -3.90 21.35 -7.88
CA THR A 43 -3.41 21.02 -6.53
C THR A 43 -4.55 20.79 -5.55
N PHE A 44 -5.63 21.57 -5.64
CA PHE A 44 -6.84 21.37 -4.85
C PHE A 44 -7.56 20.07 -5.21
N CYS A 45 -7.71 19.74 -6.49
CA CYS A 45 -8.27 18.47 -6.96
C CYS A 45 -7.40 17.29 -6.55
N THR A 46 -6.07 17.40 -6.67
CA THR A 46 -5.12 16.37 -6.21
C THR A 46 -5.18 16.21 -4.69
N PHE A 47 -5.24 17.32 -3.95
CA PHE A 47 -5.46 17.30 -2.51
C PHE A 47 -6.80 16.68 -2.14
N LEU A 48 -7.87 16.96 -2.88
CA LEU A 48 -9.18 16.34 -2.68
C LEU A 48 -9.20 14.87 -3.09
N LEU A 49 -8.44 14.44 -4.10
CA LEU A 49 -8.27 13.04 -4.50
C LEU A 49 -7.45 12.29 -3.45
N ILE A 50 -6.33 12.82 -2.99
CA ILE A 50 -5.55 12.28 -1.86
C ILE A 50 -6.41 12.27 -0.61
N ARG A 51 -7.22 13.31 -0.36
CA ARG A 51 -8.15 13.38 0.77
C ARG A 51 -9.31 12.41 0.62
N ARG A 52 -9.78 12.12 -0.60
CA ARG A 52 -10.84 11.15 -0.89
C ARG A 52 -10.30 9.73 -0.78
N LEU A 53 -9.13 9.45 -1.33
CA LEU A 53 -8.42 8.18 -1.21
C LEU A 53 -8.01 7.92 0.25
N SER A 54 -7.55 8.94 0.99
CA SER A 54 -7.29 8.82 2.43
C SER A 54 -8.56 8.77 3.27
N ARG A 55 -9.68 9.39 2.83
CA ARG A 55 -11.01 9.18 3.42
C ARG A 55 -11.54 7.78 3.13
N LEU A 56 -11.23 7.19 1.97
CA LEU A 56 -11.52 5.78 1.66
C LEU A 56 -10.65 4.86 2.51
N ARG A 57 -9.36 5.17 2.74
CA ARG A 57 -8.49 4.48 3.71
C ARG A 57 -8.97 4.63 5.17
N LEU A 58 -9.54 5.79 5.53
CA LEU A 58 -10.15 6.02 6.86
C LEU A 58 -11.55 5.40 6.99
N ALA A 59 -12.28 5.23 5.88
CA ALA A 59 -13.57 4.53 5.81
C ALA A 59 -13.38 3.00 5.74
N GLU A 60 -12.27 2.50 5.21
CA GLU A 60 -11.90 1.09 5.34
C GLU A 60 -11.47 0.76 6.78
N GLY A 61 -11.00 1.76 7.53
CA GLY A 61 -10.79 1.70 8.99
C GLY A 61 -11.97 2.18 9.85
N ARG A 62 -13.10 2.60 9.26
CA ARG A 62 -14.34 3.01 9.94
C ARG A 62 -15.53 2.68 9.04
N ASP A 63 -16.20 1.58 9.37
CA ASP A 63 -17.43 1.03 8.76
C ASP A 63 -17.27 -0.31 8.01
N PHE A 64 -16.50 -1.23 8.60
CA PHE A 64 -17.00 -2.60 8.75
C PHE A 64 -17.59 -2.78 10.16
N THR A 65 -18.50 -1.88 10.55
CA THR A 65 -19.44 -2.13 11.66
C THR A 65 -20.51 -3.09 11.14
N LEU A 66 -20.12 -4.33 10.81
CA LEU A 66 -21.09 -5.41 10.90
C LEU A 66 -21.65 -5.33 12.32
N PRO A 67 -22.99 -5.36 12.50
CA PRO A 67 -23.56 -5.34 13.84
C PRO A 67 -22.89 -6.45 14.64
N TRP A 68 -22.15 -6.03 15.68
CA TRP A 68 -21.42 -6.94 16.54
C TRP A 68 -22.46 -7.78 17.27
N HIS A 69 -22.69 -8.98 16.75
CA HIS A 69 -23.47 -9.98 17.43
C HIS A 69 -22.48 -10.82 18.24
N PRO A 70 -22.60 -10.90 19.57
CA PRO A 70 -21.84 -11.88 20.33
C PRO A 70 -22.11 -13.25 19.70
N PHE A 71 -21.06 -13.88 19.18
CA PHE A 71 -21.16 -15.17 18.50
C PHE A 71 -21.78 -16.17 19.47
N ARG A 72 -23.00 -16.60 19.19
CA ARG A 72 -23.56 -17.82 19.79
C ARG A 72 -22.88 -18.98 19.09
N GLY A 73 -22.11 -19.77 19.84
CA GLY A 73 -21.36 -20.91 19.30
C GLY A 73 -22.22 -21.77 18.39
N GLY A 74 -21.73 -22.09 17.19
CA GLY A 74 -22.41 -22.97 16.24
C GLY A 74 -22.31 -22.56 14.77
N THR A 75 -22.00 -21.30 14.43
CA THR A 75 -21.84 -20.87 13.03
C THR A 75 -20.37 -20.92 12.59
N PRO A 76 -20.05 -21.50 11.41
CA PRO A 76 -18.71 -21.41 10.83
C PRO A 76 -18.38 -19.93 10.56
N PHE A 77 -17.21 -19.48 11.01
CA PHE A 77 -16.73 -18.14 10.70
C PHE A 77 -16.51 -17.98 9.19
N VAL A 78 -17.11 -16.95 8.60
CA VAL A 78 -16.94 -16.55 7.21
C VAL A 78 -16.25 -15.19 7.22
N PHE A 79 -15.11 -15.07 6.55
CA PHE A 79 -14.42 -13.79 6.39
C PHE A 79 -15.30 -12.82 5.59
N PRO A 80 -15.39 -11.55 5.95
CA PRO A 80 -15.80 -10.49 5.02
C PRO A 80 -14.87 -10.52 3.80
N GLY A 81 -15.32 -11.10 2.68
CA GLY A 81 -14.51 -11.29 1.47
C GLY A 81 -13.67 -12.58 1.41
N ASP A 82 -14.05 -13.64 2.13
CA ASP A 82 -13.49 -15.01 2.10
C ASP A 82 -12.01 -15.19 2.51
N TYR A 83 -11.22 -14.12 2.70
CA TYR A 83 -9.78 -14.23 2.98
C TYR A 83 -9.22 -13.02 3.78
N PRO A 84 -8.20 -13.18 4.65
CA PRO A 84 -7.50 -12.04 5.22
C PRO A 84 -6.76 -11.23 4.14
N CYS A 85 -6.89 -9.91 4.16
CA CYS A 85 -6.22 -9.04 3.19
C CYS A 85 -4.69 -9.03 3.32
N ARG A 86 -4.15 -9.32 4.51
CA ARG A 86 -2.71 -9.30 4.77
C ARG A 86 -2.31 -10.26 5.88
N TRP A 87 -1.22 -11.00 5.66
CA TRP A 87 -0.67 -11.90 6.67
C TRP A 87 0.83 -12.18 6.52
N LEU A 88 1.38 -12.74 7.60
CA LEU A 88 2.70 -13.35 7.65
C LEU A 88 2.60 -14.84 7.96
N ALA A 89 3.56 -15.61 7.46
CA ALA A 89 3.86 -16.96 7.92
C ALA A 89 5.33 -17.02 8.36
N ILE A 90 5.55 -17.37 9.63
CA ILE A 90 6.87 -17.36 10.28
C ILE A 90 7.23 -18.79 10.65
N ARG A 91 8.37 -19.30 10.17
CA ARG A 91 8.78 -20.70 10.37
C ARG A 91 9.63 -20.85 11.63
N GLY A 92 9.34 -21.87 12.43
CA GLY A 92 10.22 -22.30 13.54
C GLY A 92 10.29 -21.34 14.74
N ALA A 93 9.55 -20.23 14.72
CA ALA A 93 9.47 -19.31 15.85
C ALA A 93 8.49 -19.82 16.93
N SER A 94 8.65 -19.32 18.16
CA SER A 94 7.64 -19.48 19.22
C SER A 94 6.64 -18.32 19.18
N ALA A 95 5.40 -18.55 19.63
CA ALA A 95 4.37 -17.51 19.67
C ALA A 95 4.82 -16.30 20.49
N ASN A 96 5.52 -16.55 21.61
CA ASN A 96 6.08 -15.48 22.45
C ASN A 96 7.15 -14.67 21.71
N ALA A 97 8.06 -15.31 20.98
CA ALA A 97 9.07 -14.60 20.19
C ALA A 97 8.41 -13.69 19.14
N VAL A 98 7.38 -14.19 18.44
CA VAL A 98 6.60 -13.40 17.48
C VAL A 98 5.94 -12.19 18.15
N LEU A 99 5.29 -12.39 19.31
CA LEU A 99 4.62 -11.32 20.05
C LEU A 99 5.58 -10.22 20.51
N GLU A 100 6.77 -10.60 20.99
CA GLU A 100 7.81 -9.65 21.40
C GLU A 100 8.39 -8.89 20.20
N SER A 101 8.72 -9.58 19.10
CA SER A 101 9.24 -8.95 17.88
C SER A 101 8.25 -7.98 17.22
N LEU A 102 6.94 -8.28 17.31
CA LEU A 102 5.87 -7.39 16.85
C LEU A 102 5.58 -6.24 17.84
N LYS A 103 6.12 -6.32 19.07
CA LYS A 103 5.89 -5.35 20.16
C LYS A 103 4.39 -5.13 20.43
N LEU A 104 3.60 -6.20 20.39
CA LEU A 104 2.15 -6.09 20.58
C LEU A 104 1.82 -5.70 22.02
N SER A 105 0.86 -4.78 22.15
CA SER A 105 0.25 -4.36 23.41
C SER A 105 -1.17 -4.93 23.53
N ARG A 106 -1.76 -4.87 24.74
CA ARG A 106 -3.13 -5.35 25.02
C ARG A 106 -3.38 -6.79 24.53
N ARG A 107 -2.43 -7.68 24.83
CA ARG A 107 -2.45 -9.08 24.40
C ARG A 107 -3.58 -9.82 25.08
N THR A 108 -4.51 -10.37 24.30
CA THR A 108 -5.63 -11.17 24.81
C THR A 108 -5.67 -12.54 24.12
N PRO A 109 -5.61 -13.66 24.87
CA PRO A 109 -5.86 -14.97 24.30
C PRO A 109 -7.25 -15.00 23.67
N CYS A 110 -7.35 -15.54 22.47
CA CYS A 110 -8.61 -15.64 21.74
C CYS A 110 -8.64 -16.90 20.89
N SER A 111 -9.84 -17.40 20.62
CA SER A 111 -10.05 -18.39 19.58
C SER A 111 -9.69 -17.82 18.21
N TRP A 112 -9.51 -18.70 17.22
CA TRP A 112 -9.33 -18.25 15.84
C TRP A 112 -10.47 -17.39 15.35
N GLN A 113 -11.72 -17.77 15.63
CA GLN A 113 -12.90 -17.04 15.19
C GLN A 113 -12.92 -15.61 15.77
N GLU A 114 -12.63 -15.48 17.07
CA GLU A 114 -12.55 -14.17 17.73
C GLU A 114 -11.37 -13.34 17.20
N GLY A 115 -10.20 -13.96 17.02
CA GLY A 115 -9.02 -13.29 16.49
C GLY A 115 -9.23 -12.75 15.08
N LEU A 116 -9.85 -13.56 14.22
CA LEU A 116 -10.21 -13.17 12.85
C LEU A 116 -11.26 -12.07 12.82
N ALA A 117 -12.27 -12.14 13.70
CA ALA A 117 -13.29 -11.08 13.81
C ALA A 117 -12.70 -9.73 14.24
N ARG A 118 -11.61 -9.74 15.02
CA ARG A 118 -10.94 -8.53 15.53
C ARG A 118 -9.91 -7.93 14.58
N MET A 119 -9.56 -8.60 13.48
CA MET A 119 -8.57 -8.10 12.51
C MET A 119 -8.96 -6.76 11.86
N PHE A 120 -10.26 -6.44 11.86
CA PHE A 120 -10.78 -5.17 11.33
C PHE A 120 -10.48 -3.99 12.27
N ASP A 121 -10.24 -4.23 13.57
CA ASP A 121 -10.07 -3.21 14.61
C ASP A 121 -8.59 -2.87 14.90
N ARG A 122 -7.77 -2.67 13.86
CA ARG A 122 -6.32 -2.40 13.99
C ARG A 122 -5.54 -3.42 14.83
N GLN A 123 -6.10 -4.59 15.08
CA GLN A 123 -5.48 -5.65 15.86
C GLN A 123 -4.81 -6.67 14.94
N LEU A 124 -3.73 -7.26 15.44
CA LEU A 124 -3.08 -8.41 14.85
C LEU A 124 -3.45 -9.66 15.64
N PHE A 125 -3.80 -10.72 14.93
CA PHE A 125 -3.97 -12.05 15.48
C PHE A 125 -2.70 -12.87 15.23
N VAL A 126 -2.13 -13.45 16.29
CA VAL A 126 -1.02 -14.40 16.24
C VAL A 126 -1.55 -15.79 16.54
N SER A 127 -1.37 -16.71 15.59
CA SER A 127 -1.84 -18.08 15.74
C SER A 127 -0.98 -18.87 16.74
N PRO A 128 -1.52 -19.96 17.33
CA PRO A 128 -0.66 -20.99 17.91
C PRO A 128 0.26 -21.61 16.84
N PRO A 129 1.28 -22.40 17.20
CA PRO A 129 2.09 -23.12 16.23
C PRO A 129 1.28 -24.15 15.44
N LEU A 130 1.47 -24.15 14.12
CA LEU A 130 0.76 -24.97 13.14
C LEU A 130 1.78 -25.59 12.19
N ASN A 131 2.05 -26.89 12.32
CA ASN A 131 2.99 -27.60 11.45
C ASN A 131 4.35 -26.87 11.31
N GLY A 132 4.85 -26.29 12.40
CA GLY A 132 6.11 -25.53 12.42
C GLY A 132 6.01 -24.08 11.96
N TRP A 133 4.80 -23.55 11.72
CA TRP A 133 4.54 -22.17 11.34
C TRP A 133 3.71 -21.42 12.38
N ILE A 134 3.92 -20.12 12.47
CA ILE A 134 3.03 -19.17 13.14
C ILE A 134 2.49 -18.22 12.08
N LEU A 135 1.18 -18.01 12.09
CA LEU A 135 0.51 -17.03 11.25
C LEU A 135 0.26 -15.75 12.04
N VAL A 136 0.50 -14.61 11.39
CA VAL A 136 0.14 -13.29 11.90
C VAL A 136 -0.80 -12.65 10.90
N LEU A 137 -2.03 -12.35 11.31
CA LEU A 137 -3.10 -11.89 10.44
C LEU A 137 -3.59 -10.51 10.88
N GLY A 138 -3.82 -9.60 9.93
CA GLY A 138 -4.52 -8.34 10.20
C GLY A 138 -4.05 -7.15 9.35
N ALA A 139 -4.95 -6.18 9.17
CA ALA A 139 -4.72 -5.00 8.34
C ALA A 139 -3.65 -4.04 8.90
N ALA A 140 -3.28 -4.19 10.18
CA ALA A 140 -2.27 -3.37 10.82
C ALA A 140 -0.81 -3.76 10.49
N LEU A 141 -0.60 -4.86 9.74
CA LEU A 141 0.68 -5.14 9.08
C LEU A 141 0.96 -4.06 8.02
N PRO A 142 2.22 -3.72 7.69
CA PRO A 142 2.51 -2.66 6.73
C PRO A 142 2.04 -3.00 5.32
N ASP A 143 1.41 -2.02 4.64
CA ASP A 143 1.02 -2.13 3.24
C ASP A 143 2.14 -1.59 2.33
N PRO A 144 2.71 -2.39 1.42
CA PRO A 144 3.67 -1.86 0.46
C PRO A 144 3.08 -0.76 -0.44
N ALA A 145 1.75 -0.77 -0.68
CA ALA A 145 1.08 0.28 -1.46
C ALA A 145 0.99 1.63 -0.73
N GLU A 146 1.15 1.64 0.61
CA GLU A 146 1.24 2.87 1.39
C GLU A 146 2.68 3.37 1.47
N ASP A 147 3.60 2.48 1.84
CA ASP A 147 5.03 2.76 1.92
C ASP A 147 5.84 1.45 1.84
N VAL A 148 6.45 1.23 0.68
CA VAL A 148 7.25 0.02 0.41
C VAL A 148 8.50 -0.06 1.28
N ASP A 149 9.10 1.07 1.65
CA ASP A 149 10.31 1.10 2.48
C ASP A 149 9.98 0.75 3.93
N VAL A 150 8.84 1.21 4.45
CA VAL A 150 8.33 0.79 5.76
C VAL A 150 8.06 -0.71 5.77
N CYS A 151 7.42 -1.24 4.72
CA CYS A 151 7.19 -2.66 4.58
C CYS A 151 8.50 -3.46 4.53
N PHE A 152 9.45 -3.05 3.68
CA PHE A 152 10.78 -3.66 3.56
C PHE A 152 11.51 -3.69 4.89
N ARG A 153 11.63 -2.54 5.58
CA ARG A 153 12.33 -2.44 6.88
C ARG A 153 11.65 -3.28 7.95
N PHE A 154 10.33 -3.30 7.98
CA PHE A 154 9.56 -4.12 8.91
C PHE A 154 9.85 -5.61 8.71
N LEU A 155 9.75 -6.10 7.46
CA LEU A 155 9.98 -7.51 7.14
C LEU A 155 11.44 -7.92 7.35
N GLY A 156 12.39 -7.06 6.95
CA GLY A 156 13.82 -7.31 7.13
C GLY A 156 14.20 -7.45 8.61
N ARG A 157 13.73 -6.53 9.45
CA ARG A 157 13.91 -6.61 10.91
C ARG A 157 13.28 -7.88 11.48
N LEU A 158 12.04 -8.16 11.11
CA LEU A 158 11.32 -9.32 11.64
C LEU A 158 12.01 -10.64 11.26
N SER A 159 12.49 -10.75 10.02
CA SER A 159 13.24 -11.92 9.55
C SER A 159 14.63 -12.02 10.20
N ALA A 160 15.30 -10.91 10.48
CA ALA A 160 16.56 -10.94 11.23
C ALA A 160 16.37 -11.49 12.65
N GLU A 161 15.26 -11.15 13.31
CA GLU A 161 14.94 -11.61 14.67
C GLU A 161 14.38 -13.05 14.71
N LEU A 162 13.55 -13.43 13.73
CA LEU A 162 12.76 -14.67 13.77
C LEU A 162 13.15 -15.72 12.72
N GLY A 163 14.11 -15.41 11.85
CA GLY A 163 14.57 -16.30 10.78
C GLY A 163 13.70 -16.20 9.53
N HIS A 164 13.02 -17.28 9.17
CA HIS A 164 12.30 -17.37 7.89
C HIS A 164 10.89 -16.78 8.00
N VAL A 165 10.64 -15.71 7.25
CA VAL A 165 9.38 -14.95 7.22
C VAL A 165 8.85 -14.91 5.78
N GLN A 166 7.59 -15.26 5.62
CA GLN A 166 6.84 -15.04 4.39
C GLN A 166 5.76 -14.00 4.64
N PHE A 167 5.52 -13.14 3.65
CA PHE A 167 4.53 -12.07 3.68
C PHE A 167 3.61 -12.20 2.48
N PHE A 168 2.33 -11.88 2.68
CA PHE A 168 1.31 -11.89 1.64
C PHE A 168 0.33 -10.73 1.85
N ASN A 169 -0.04 -10.08 0.75
CA ASN A 169 -1.00 -8.97 0.70
C ASN A 169 -1.88 -9.15 -0.53
N MET A 170 -3.19 -8.96 -0.37
CA MET A 170 -4.15 -8.94 -1.47
C MET A 170 -5.28 -7.96 -1.19
N ASN A 171 -5.57 -7.11 -2.16
CA ASN A 171 -6.73 -6.24 -2.20
C ASN A 171 -7.37 -6.38 -3.58
N ARG A 172 -8.46 -7.16 -3.66
CA ARG A 172 -9.16 -7.41 -4.92
C ARG A 172 -9.82 -6.15 -5.48
N ALA A 173 -10.29 -5.25 -4.62
CA ALA A 173 -10.97 -4.02 -5.04
C ALA A 173 -10.02 -3.07 -5.79
N LEU A 174 -8.75 -3.04 -5.41
CA LEU A 174 -7.71 -2.21 -6.03
C LEU A 174 -6.76 -3.00 -6.94
N ALA A 175 -6.97 -4.31 -7.09
CA ALA A 175 -6.02 -5.23 -7.72
C ALA A 175 -4.58 -5.18 -7.13
N HIS A 176 -4.40 -4.61 -5.93
CA HIS A 176 -3.10 -4.57 -5.26
C HIS A 176 -2.74 -5.94 -4.70
N HIS A 177 -1.50 -6.33 -4.84
CA HIS A 177 -1.01 -7.59 -4.32
C HIS A 177 0.47 -7.53 -4.04
N ALA A 178 0.91 -8.29 -3.05
CA ALA A 178 2.32 -8.45 -2.77
C ALA A 178 2.60 -9.80 -2.11
N TRP A 179 3.82 -10.27 -2.27
CA TRP A 179 4.36 -11.38 -1.52
C TRP A 179 5.86 -11.21 -1.33
N ALA A 180 6.39 -11.72 -0.22
CA ALA A 180 7.82 -11.73 0.02
C ALA A 180 8.24 -12.96 0.83
N ILE A 181 9.47 -13.41 0.62
CA ILE A 181 10.19 -14.40 1.40
C ILE A 181 11.49 -13.73 1.84
N LEU A 182 11.70 -13.72 3.15
CA LEU A 182 12.94 -13.29 3.78
C LEU A 182 13.47 -14.40 4.68
N ASP A 183 14.78 -14.61 4.65
CA ASP A 183 15.48 -15.52 5.56
C ASP A 183 16.61 -14.77 6.26
N ARG A 184 16.58 -14.73 7.59
CA ARG A 184 17.61 -14.09 8.44
C ARG A 184 17.94 -12.66 7.99
N GLY A 185 16.91 -11.89 7.67
CA GLY A 185 17.00 -10.49 7.26
C GLY A 185 17.35 -10.26 5.79
N GLN A 186 17.61 -11.32 5.02
CA GLN A 186 17.89 -11.24 3.59
C GLN A 186 16.64 -11.51 2.76
N VAL A 187 16.41 -10.70 1.73
CA VAL A 187 15.31 -10.91 0.80
C VAL A 187 15.67 -12.02 -0.17
N VAL A 188 14.94 -13.13 -0.10
CA VAL A 188 15.09 -14.26 -1.03
C VAL A 188 14.29 -13.98 -2.30
N ARG A 189 13.05 -13.53 -2.13
CA ARG A 189 12.14 -13.16 -3.21
C ARG A 189 11.13 -12.15 -2.70
N ALA A 190 10.86 -11.09 -3.44
CA ALA A 190 9.78 -10.16 -3.13
C ALA A 190 9.17 -9.58 -4.40
N TYR A 191 7.85 -9.42 -4.39
CA TYR A 191 7.10 -8.71 -5.42
C TYR A 191 5.96 -7.93 -4.79
N ALA A 192 5.76 -6.68 -5.21
CA ALA A 192 4.65 -5.83 -4.79
C ALA A 192 4.14 -4.97 -5.96
N TRP A 193 2.83 -4.97 -6.14
CA TRP A 193 2.12 -4.27 -7.20
C TRP A 193 1.02 -3.38 -6.64
N ALA A 194 1.00 -2.11 -7.05
CA ALA A 194 -0.08 -1.17 -6.80
C ALA A 194 -0.21 -0.17 -7.97
N GLY A 195 -0.72 -0.65 -9.11
CA GLY A 195 -0.76 0.10 -10.37
C GLY A 195 0.60 0.21 -11.08
N GLN A 196 1.69 0.04 -10.34
CA GLN A 196 3.07 -0.10 -10.81
C GLN A 196 3.82 -1.09 -9.90
N THR A 197 4.98 -1.55 -10.36
CA THR A 197 5.87 -2.40 -9.57
C THR A 197 6.56 -1.57 -8.48
N LEU A 198 6.21 -1.83 -7.22
CA LEU A 198 6.77 -1.14 -6.05
C LEU A 198 7.99 -1.87 -5.49
N TRP A 199 7.98 -3.20 -5.57
CA TRP A 199 9.07 -4.06 -5.14
C TRP A 199 9.13 -5.25 -6.09
N ASN A 200 10.32 -5.57 -6.57
CA ASN A 200 10.64 -6.75 -7.35
C ASN A 200 12.11 -7.09 -7.10
N GLN A 201 12.36 -8.16 -6.34
CA GLN A 201 13.71 -8.56 -5.94
C GLN A 201 13.80 -10.08 -5.87
N GLY A 202 14.91 -10.64 -6.34
CA GLY A 202 15.14 -12.09 -6.39
C GLY A 202 14.40 -12.78 -7.55
N GLU A 203 14.88 -13.97 -7.89
CA GLU A 203 14.40 -14.76 -9.03
C GLU A 203 12.98 -15.29 -8.83
N LEU A 204 12.20 -15.34 -9.92
CA LEU A 204 10.89 -15.99 -9.92
C LEU A 204 10.99 -17.45 -9.48
N THR A 205 10.29 -17.79 -8.41
CA THR A 205 10.21 -19.15 -7.88
C THR A 205 9.47 -20.10 -8.83
N SER A 206 9.72 -21.40 -8.67
CA SER A 206 8.99 -22.44 -9.41
C SER A 206 7.48 -22.39 -9.15
N THR A 207 7.07 -22.05 -7.92
CA THR A 207 5.66 -21.86 -7.56
C THR A 207 5.03 -20.68 -8.28
N GLU A 208 5.72 -19.52 -8.34
CA GLU A 208 5.22 -18.36 -9.08
C GLU A 208 5.02 -18.69 -10.57
N LYS A 209 5.98 -19.39 -11.17
CA LYS A 209 5.89 -19.88 -12.57
C LYS A 209 4.71 -20.83 -12.74
N LYS A 210 4.56 -21.82 -11.86
CA LYS A 210 3.45 -22.80 -11.90
C LYS A 210 2.08 -22.15 -11.79
N LEU A 211 1.94 -21.10 -10.98
CA LEU A 211 0.70 -20.35 -10.81
C LEU A 211 0.48 -19.29 -11.92
N ASN A 212 1.43 -19.17 -12.86
CA ASN A 212 1.44 -18.12 -13.87
C ASN A 212 1.21 -16.74 -13.23
N LEU A 213 1.95 -16.44 -12.15
CA LEU A 213 1.92 -15.12 -11.52
C LEU A 213 2.60 -14.11 -12.45
N ARG A 214 1.93 -12.98 -12.71
CA ARG A 214 2.50 -11.91 -13.53
C ARG A 214 3.33 -10.97 -12.66
N CYS A 215 4.61 -10.82 -13.00
CA CYS A 215 5.50 -9.87 -12.34
C CYS A 215 6.07 -8.93 -13.39
N LEU A 216 5.70 -7.65 -13.33
CA LEU A 216 6.28 -6.63 -14.21
C LEU A 216 7.57 -6.07 -13.62
N ASP A 217 8.51 -5.71 -14.47
CA ASP A 217 9.73 -5.02 -14.06
C ASP A 217 9.44 -3.57 -13.65
N TYR A 218 10.37 -2.96 -12.91
CA TYR A 218 10.23 -1.58 -12.42
C TYR A 218 10.04 -0.54 -13.52
N THR A 219 10.55 -0.81 -14.72
CA THR A 219 10.47 0.10 -15.87
C THR A 219 9.23 -0.13 -16.74
N ALA A 220 8.48 -1.20 -16.49
CA ALA A 220 7.30 -1.50 -17.26
C ALA A 220 6.16 -0.55 -16.89
N THR A 221 5.51 0.03 -17.91
CA THR A 221 4.27 0.77 -17.69
C THR A 221 3.17 -0.20 -17.33
N GLY A 222 2.43 0.09 -16.27
CA GLY A 222 1.30 -0.74 -15.88
C GLY A 222 0.19 -0.77 -16.93
N PRO A 223 -0.55 -1.88 -17.03
CA PRO A 223 -1.68 -1.97 -17.96
C PRO A 223 -2.76 -0.97 -17.56
N ARG A 224 -3.43 -0.40 -18.57
CA ARG A 224 -4.60 0.46 -18.35
C ARG A 224 -5.73 -0.37 -17.72
N GLU A 225 -6.50 0.23 -16.81
CA GLU A 225 -7.56 -0.48 -16.07
C GLU A 225 -8.59 -1.19 -16.96
N ASP A 226 -8.85 -0.63 -18.14
CA ASP A 226 -9.79 -1.17 -19.14
C ASP A 226 -9.19 -2.25 -20.06
N SER A 227 -7.90 -2.57 -19.89
CA SER A 227 -7.19 -3.51 -20.77
C SER A 227 -7.29 -4.97 -20.30
N PRO A 228 -7.25 -5.95 -21.23
CA PRO A 228 -7.15 -7.37 -20.87
C PRO A 228 -5.93 -7.70 -20.01
N ASP A 229 -4.82 -6.98 -20.19
CA ASP A 229 -3.60 -7.16 -19.39
C ASP A 229 -3.80 -6.75 -17.92
N PHE A 230 -4.66 -5.76 -17.65
CA PHE A 230 -5.02 -5.41 -16.28
C PHE A 230 -5.81 -6.53 -15.61
N ALA A 231 -6.78 -7.13 -16.31
CA ALA A 231 -7.50 -8.30 -15.79
C ALA A 231 -6.56 -9.47 -15.47
N LEU A 232 -5.56 -9.71 -16.32
CA LEU A 232 -4.55 -10.75 -16.08
C LEU A 232 -3.63 -10.42 -14.88
N MET A 233 -3.31 -9.15 -14.67
CA MET A 233 -2.56 -8.68 -13.49
C MET A 233 -3.40 -8.77 -12.22
N ALA A 234 -4.67 -8.34 -12.27
CA ALA A 234 -5.61 -8.40 -11.16
C ALA A 234 -5.87 -9.84 -10.70
N ALA A 235 -5.83 -10.81 -11.63
CA ALA A 235 -5.94 -12.23 -11.32
C ALA A 235 -4.82 -12.76 -10.40
N ASN A 236 -3.72 -12.03 -10.19
CA ASN A 236 -2.75 -12.38 -9.15
C ASN A 236 -3.37 -12.36 -7.76
N THR A 237 -4.32 -11.46 -7.47
CA THR A 237 -4.96 -11.37 -6.15
C THR A 237 -5.64 -12.68 -5.74
N ASP A 238 -6.21 -13.41 -6.70
CA ASP A 238 -6.85 -14.71 -6.48
C ASP A 238 -5.83 -15.85 -6.28
N LYS A 239 -4.60 -15.65 -6.76
CA LYS A 239 -3.51 -16.62 -6.71
C LYS A 239 -2.63 -16.48 -5.47
N VAL A 240 -2.66 -15.34 -4.77
CA VAL A 240 -1.88 -15.12 -3.53
C VAL A 240 -2.22 -16.19 -2.47
N PRO A 241 -3.49 -16.57 -2.21
CA PRO A 241 -3.82 -17.70 -1.36
C PRO A 241 -3.18 -19.03 -1.79
N LEU A 242 -3.17 -19.31 -3.10
CA LEU A 242 -2.59 -20.53 -3.66
C LEU A 242 -1.05 -20.55 -3.53
N LEU A 243 -0.43 -19.38 -3.67
CA LEU A 243 1.00 -19.18 -3.43
C LEU A 243 1.34 -19.48 -1.98
N ALA A 244 0.60 -18.91 -1.03
CA ALA A 244 0.80 -19.16 0.39
C ALA A 244 0.59 -20.63 0.77
N ALA A 245 -0.42 -21.30 0.19
CA ALA A 245 -0.64 -22.72 0.40
C ALA A 245 0.55 -23.60 -0.06
N GLN A 246 1.27 -23.19 -1.11
CA GLN A 246 2.44 -23.92 -1.61
C GLN A 246 3.73 -23.56 -0.87
N TRP A 247 3.86 -22.33 -0.37
CA TRP A 247 5.06 -21.86 0.32
C TRP A 247 5.06 -22.15 1.83
N SER A 248 3.90 -22.14 2.47
CA SER A 248 3.75 -22.36 3.91
C SER A 248 2.35 -22.89 4.26
N LEU A 249 1.42 -21.99 4.58
CA LEU A 249 0.06 -22.32 5.02
C LEU A 249 -0.95 -21.31 4.47
N ASP A 250 -2.11 -21.83 4.08
CA ASP A 250 -3.30 -21.05 3.80
C ASP A 250 -4.08 -20.78 5.11
N PRO A 251 -4.18 -19.52 5.59
CA PRO A 251 -4.90 -19.18 6.81
C PRO A 251 -6.36 -19.67 6.84
N VAL A 252 -7.06 -19.68 5.72
CA VAL A 252 -8.47 -20.08 5.65
C VAL A 252 -8.62 -21.60 5.75
N SER A 253 -7.80 -22.34 5.00
CA SER A 253 -7.75 -23.80 5.10
C SER A 253 -7.40 -24.28 6.51
N VAL A 254 -6.51 -23.56 7.20
CA VAL A 254 -6.11 -23.90 8.56
C VAL A 254 -7.18 -23.53 9.57
N ALA A 255 -7.79 -22.34 9.47
CA ALA A 255 -8.89 -21.93 10.34
C ALA A 255 -10.07 -22.93 10.28
N ARG A 256 -10.37 -23.50 9.11
CA ARG A 256 -11.45 -24.49 8.93
C ARG A 256 -11.15 -25.84 9.58
N LYS A 257 -9.88 -26.24 9.64
CA LYS A 257 -9.44 -27.55 10.17
C LYS A 257 -9.20 -27.55 11.68
N LEU A 258 -8.98 -26.38 12.28
CA LEU A 258 -8.64 -26.27 13.69
C LEU A 258 -9.89 -26.33 14.58
N MET A 259 -9.82 -27.20 15.59
CA MET A 259 -10.79 -27.26 16.67
C MET A 259 -10.66 -26.02 17.59
N PRO A 260 -11.74 -25.56 18.24
CA PRO A 260 -11.78 -24.35 19.08
C PRO A 260 -10.78 -24.34 20.27
N GLU A 261 -10.20 -25.49 20.61
CA GLU A 261 -9.26 -25.69 21.72
C GLU A 261 -7.93 -24.93 21.57
N ARG A 262 -7.45 -24.70 20.34
CA ARG A 262 -6.15 -24.04 20.11
C ARG A 262 -6.29 -22.52 20.04
N ARG A 263 -6.02 -21.85 21.16
CA ARG A 263 -6.08 -20.38 21.28
C ARG A 263 -4.85 -19.71 20.67
N GLY A 264 -5.09 -18.63 19.93
CA GLY A 264 -4.08 -17.65 19.53
C GLY A 264 -4.10 -16.44 20.46
N VAL A 265 -3.45 -15.35 20.05
CA VAL A 265 -3.36 -14.10 20.80
C VAL A 265 -3.67 -12.93 19.88
N ALA A 266 -4.64 -12.09 20.25
CA ALA A 266 -4.89 -10.81 19.59
C ALA A 266 -4.16 -9.70 20.34
N GLY A 267 -3.62 -8.71 19.62
CA GLY A 267 -2.98 -7.55 20.22
C GLY A 267 -2.87 -6.36 19.28
N GLU A 268 -2.67 -5.18 19.84
CA GLU A 268 -2.52 -3.93 19.10
C GLU A 268 -1.02 -3.69 18.82
N PRO A 269 -0.61 -3.51 17.55
CA PRO A 269 0.76 -3.13 17.24
C PRO A 269 1.02 -1.68 17.68
N PRO A 270 2.29 -1.28 17.86
CA PRO A 270 2.64 0.09 18.16
C PRO A 270 2.08 1.04 17.11
N LEU A 271 1.56 2.21 17.53
CA LEU A 271 1.11 3.23 16.59
C LEU A 271 2.27 3.64 15.66
N PRO A 272 2.02 3.80 14.36
CA PRO A 272 3.03 4.32 13.45
C PRO A 272 3.47 5.70 13.95
N ARG A 273 4.78 5.88 14.16
CA ARG A 273 5.34 7.20 14.48
C ARG A 273 5.08 8.09 13.27
N ARG A 274 4.32 9.17 13.47
CA ARG A 274 4.24 10.24 12.47
C ARG A 274 5.64 10.84 12.34
N VAL A 275 6.23 10.69 11.15
CA VAL A 275 7.44 11.40 10.74
C VAL A 275 7.02 12.76 10.23
#